data_AF-A0A0G0GPQ4-F1
#
_entry.id   AF-A0A0G0GPQ4-F1
#
_cell.length_a   1.000
_cell.length_b   1.000
_cell.length_c   1.000
_cell.angle_alpha   90.00
_cell.angle_beta   90.00
_cell.angle_gamma   90.00
#
_symmetry.space_group_name_H-M   'P 1'
#
loop_
_entity.id
_entity.type
_entity.pdbx_description
1 polymer ?
#
loop_
_entity_poly.entity_id
_entity_poly.type
_entity_poly.pdbx_seq_one_letter_code
_entity_poly.pdbx_strand_id
1 'polypeptide(L)'
;MCAIFSPEHGLDGTHEAGASVSDDLSKKWGCPIYSLHGQTRAPTRSMLSNIDVLIIDIQEVGLRCYTYLSTLKLALQAAKENNVKVLLLERPNPIKFWGQRGPDLQPQFESFIGKVYTKFMHGQNTGTLAKTINKCIHANLTVLPCSEQVDGQDYFLSNFVSPSPNLNSINAIQAYPMTVLIEGTNYSEGRGTLYPFQQIGAPWVDAKLLAKTLNDKKLKGVFFEQVTFTPKIIPGMAENPKHKDVECKGVFMHIYDKKNVSPMIVTQTILKELFSAYPQQSNLEKWGGKYAMDMLIGTDHLRKWLVANQQSAQMHDRHVLAAVKK
;
A
#
# COMPACT_ATOMS: atom_id res chain seq x y z
N MET A 1 5.97 30.58 6.90
CA MET A 1 5.15 29.47 6.37
C MET A 1 3.72 29.99 6.24
N CYS A 2 3.16 30.02 5.03
CA CYS A 2 1.88 30.67 4.74
C CYS A 2 0.70 29.70 4.58
N ALA A 3 0.95 28.42 4.29
CA ALA A 3 -0.06 27.36 4.27
C ALA A 3 0.62 26.00 4.47
N ILE A 4 -0.17 24.99 4.86
CA ILE A 4 0.22 23.59 4.95
C ILE A 4 -0.73 22.79 4.05
N PHE A 5 -0.18 21.84 3.31
CA PHE A 5 -0.96 20.92 2.48
C PHE A 5 -0.77 19.51 3.01
N SER A 6 -1.86 18.87 3.42
CA SER A 6 -1.81 17.55 4.02
C SER A 6 -2.32 16.49 3.06
N PRO A 7 -1.58 15.38 2.82
CA PRO A 7 -2.04 14.28 1.98
C PRO A 7 -3.12 13.42 2.68
N GLU A 8 -3.32 12.20 2.19
CA GLU A 8 -4.06 11.17 2.93
C GLU A 8 -3.51 11.04 4.36
N HIS A 9 -4.36 10.74 5.35
CA HIS A 9 -4.03 10.62 6.79
C HIS A 9 -3.88 11.93 7.61
N GLY A 10 -3.94 13.11 6.99
CA GLY A 10 -3.87 14.38 7.74
C GLY A 10 -2.44 14.80 8.13
N LEU A 11 -2.27 16.00 8.71
CA LEU A 11 -0.94 16.58 8.95
C LEU A 11 -0.09 15.71 9.88
N ASP A 12 -0.72 15.14 10.91
CA ASP A 12 -0.06 14.29 11.90
C ASP A 12 -0.05 12.80 11.50
N GLY A 13 -0.59 12.45 10.33
CA GLY A 13 -0.65 11.07 9.85
C GLY A 13 -1.56 10.15 10.67
N THR A 14 -2.53 10.70 11.41
CA THR A 14 -3.37 10.00 12.38
C THR A 14 -4.74 9.58 11.87
N HIS A 15 -5.13 9.95 10.64
CA HIS A 15 -6.44 9.59 10.07
C HIS A 15 -6.35 8.32 9.20
N GLU A 16 -7.42 7.54 9.10
CA GLU A 16 -7.42 6.31 8.29
C GLU A 16 -7.30 6.59 6.78
N ALA A 17 -6.80 5.61 6.02
CA ALA A 17 -6.89 5.60 4.56
C ALA A 17 -8.34 5.78 4.10
N GLY A 18 -8.56 6.63 3.10
CA GLY A 18 -9.92 6.91 2.60
C GLY A 18 -10.73 7.92 3.43
N ALA A 19 -10.28 8.35 4.63
CA ALA A 19 -11.00 9.30 5.46
C ALA A 19 -11.08 10.71 4.83
N SER A 20 -12.21 11.39 5.00
CA SER A 20 -12.34 12.81 4.67
C SER A 20 -11.64 13.65 5.73
N VAL A 21 -10.51 14.25 5.38
CA VAL A 21 -9.85 15.28 6.19
C VAL A 21 -10.30 16.64 5.64
N SER A 22 -10.80 17.53 6.48
CA SER A 22 -11.21 18.89 6.10
C SER A 22 -10.06 19.88 6.22
N ASP A 23 -10.21 21.05 5.60
CA ASP A 23 -9.33 22.18 5.85
C ASP A 23 -9.43 22.61 7.33
N ASP A 24 -8.33 23.13 7.88
CA ASP A 24 -8.24 23.56 9.29
C ASP A 24 -7.28 24.76 9.42
N LEU A 25 -7.16 25.34 10.62
CA LEU A 25 -6.18 26.35 10.95
C LEU A 25 -5.12 25.78 11.90
N SER A 26 -3.85 25.87 11.51
CA SER A 26 -2.76 25.44 12.38
C SER A 26 -2.69 26.31 13.64
N LYS A 27 -3.05 25.75 14.79
CA LYS A 27 -2.92 26.44 16.09
C LYS A 27 -1.48 26.83 16.42
N LYS A 28 -0.51 26.03 15.94
CA LYS A 28 0.92 26.23 16.19
C LYS A 28 1.50 27.37 15.35
N TRP A 29 1.07 27.48 14.09
CA TRP A 29 1.72 28.34 13.10
C TRP A 29 0.82 29.46 12.55
N GLY A 30 -0.47 29.48 12.91
CA GLY A 30 -1.42 30.49 12.50
C GLY A 30 -1.72 30.50 10.99
N CYS A 31 -1.46 29.40 10.28
CA CYS A 31 -1.66 29.29 8.83
C CYS A 31 -2.72 28.23 8.48
N PRO A 32 -3.40 28.35 7.33
CA PRO A 32 -4.35 27.34 6.86
C PRO A 32 -3.67 26.00 6.60
N ILE A 33 -4.39 24.93 6.90
CA ILE A 33 -4.10 23.54 6.55
C ILE A 33 -5.13 23.13 5.50
N TYR A 34 -4.69 22.81 4.30
CA TYR A 34 -5.53 22.32 3.21
C TYR A 34 -5.41 20.81 3.09
N SER A 35 -6.54 20.12 3.02
CA SER A 35 -6.55 18.68 2.75
C SER A 35 -6.44 18.40 1.26
N LEU A 36 -5.47 17.55 0.90
CA LEU A 36 -5.24 17.03 -0.44
C LEU A 36 -5.75 15.58 -0.57
N HIS A 37 -6.87 15.29 0.11
CA HIS A 37 -7.57 14.01 0.04
C HIS A 37 -9.08 14.18 -0.24
N GLY A 38 -9.76 13.10 -0.64
CA GLY A 38 -11.19 13.13 -0.95
C GLY A 38 -11.49 13.88 -2.26
N GLN A 39 -12.26 14.97 -2.17
CA GLN A 39 -12.68 15.78 -3.33
C GLN A 39 -11.53 16.62 -3.91
N THR A 40 -10.61 17.07 -3.05
CA THR A 40 -9.47 17.89 -3.44
C THR A 40 -8.22 17.05 -3.30
N ARG A 41 -7.64 16.57 -4.42
CA ARG A 41 -6.45 15.70 -4.40
C ARG A 41 -5.17 16.39 -4.90
N ALA A 42 -5.31 17.64 -5.30
CA ALA A 42 -4.26 18.51 -5.81
C ALA A 42 -4.47 19.92 -5.23
N PRO A 43 -3.41 20.68 -4.95
CA PRO A 43 -3.54 22.09 -4.61
C PRO A 43 -4.34 22.82 -5.69
N THR A 44 -5.34 23.59 -5.29
CA THR A 44 -6.13 24.40 -6.23
C THR A 44 -5.41 25.71 -6.55
N ARG A 45 -5.81 26.37 -7.63
CA ARG A 45 -5.29 27.71 -7.99
C ARG A 45 -5.47 28.73 -6.85
N SER A 46 -6.60 28.71 -6.15
CA SER A 46 -6.83 29.62 -5.02
C SER A 46 -5.88 29.33 -3.87
N MET A 47 -5.67 28.05 -3.53
CA MET A 47 -4.72 27.66 -2.48
C MET A 47 -3.27 28.05 -2.81
N LEU A 48 -2.90 28.05 -4.09
CA LEU A 48 -1.55 28.39 -4.56
C LEU A 48 -1.34 29.89 -4.84
N SER A 49 -2.38 30.71 -4.80
CA SER A 49 -2.35 32.12 -5.25
C SER A 49 -1.31 33.01 -4.55
N ASN A 50 -0.98 32.71 -3.29
CA ASN A 50 -0.01 33.45 -2.48
C ASN A 50 1.20 32.57 -2.07
N ILE A 51 1.51 31.55 -2.88
CA ILE A 51 2.59 30.60 -2.62
C ILE A 51 3.71 30.81 -3.66
N ASP A 52 4.86 31.31 -3.21
CA ASP A 52 6.05 31.43 -4.09
C ASP A 52 6.76 30.09 -4.29
N VAL A 53 6.82 29.28 -3.23
CA VAL A 53 7.51 27.98 -3.20
C VAL A 53 6.65 26.96 -2.47
N LEU A 54 6.32 25.87 -3.14
CA LEU A 54 5.73 24.67 -2.55
C LEU A 54 6.83 23.72 -2.09
N ILE A 55 6.94 23.52 -0.78
CA ILE A 55 7.91 22.57 -0.20
C ILE A 55 7.23 21.20 -0.05
N ILE A 56 7.85 20.15 -0.61
CA ILE A 56 7.40 18.77 -0.49
C ILE A 56 8.38 18.02 0.41
N ASP A 57 7.92 17.64 1.60
CA ASP A 57 8.67 16.83 2.56
C ASP A 57 7.77 15.74 3.13
N ILE A 58 7.71 14.59 2.45
CA ILE A 58 6.79 13.49 2.77
C ILE A 58 7.53 12.16 2.70
N GLN A 59 7.35 11.32 3.73
CA GLN A 59 7.92 9.98 3.78
C GLN A 59 7.01 8.99 3.04
N GLU A 60 7.48 8.51 1.88
CA GLU A 60 6.83 7.48 1.05
C GLU A 60 7.41 6.09 1.38
N VAL A 61 6.75 4.99 1.00
CA VAL A 61 7.07 3.62 1.43
C VAL A 61 7.49 2.65 0.31
N GLY A 62 7.65 3.13 -0.91
CA GLY A 62 8.20 2.41 -2.06
C GLY A 62 7.19 1.71 -2.96
N LEU A 63 5.88 1.95 -2.75
CA LEU A 63 4.79 1.27 -3.45
C LEU A 63 3.95 2.22 -4.28
N ARG A 64 3.68 1.86 -5.53
CA ARG A 64 2.88 2.67 -6.44
C ARG A 64 1.46 2.93 -5.95
N CYS A 65 0.89 2.00 -5.17
CA CYS A 65 -0.45 2.15 -4.61
C CYS A 65 -0.51 2.98 -3.31
N TYR A 66 0.63 3.39 -2.78
CA TYR A 66 0.67 4.33 -1.67
C TYR A 66 0.46 5.76 -2.19
N THR A 67 -0.62 6.40 -1.77
CA THR A 67 -1.19 7.58 -2.45
C THR A 67 -0.33 8.84 -2.36
N TYR A 68 0.64 8.90 -1.45
CA TYR A 68 1.60 10.01 -1.38
C TYR A 68 2.35 10.19 -2.71
N LEU A 69 2.59 9.10 -3.44
CA LEU A 69 3.15 9.16 -4.79
C LEU A 69 2.22 9.87 -5.79
N SER A 70 0.91 9.60 -5.70
CA SER A 70 -0.10 10.29 -6.51
C SER A 70 -0.22 11.76 -6.13
N THR A 71 -0.19 12.08 -4.83
CA THR A 71 -0.16 13.45 -4.33
C THR A 71 1.06 14.21 -4.82
N LEU A 72 2.25 13.59 -4.81
CA LEU A 72 3.47 14.18 -5.39
C LEU A 72 3.29 14.56 -6.87
N LYS A 73 2.77 13.64 -7.69
CA LYS A 73 2.50 13.92 -9.12
C LYS A 73 1.51 15.08 -9.28
N LEU A 74 0.40 15.06 -8.56
CA LEU A 74 -0.64 16.08 -8.64
C LEU A 74 -0.16 17.45 -8.14
N ALA A 75 0.66 17.48 -7.10
CA ALA A 75 1.28 18.71 -6.60
C ALA A 75 2.25 19.33 -7.61
N LEU A 76 3.07 18.50 -8.30
CA LEU A 76 3.94 18.97 -9.38
C LEU A 76 3.12 19.55 -10.55
N GLN A 77 2.01 18.91 -10.93
CA GLN A 77 1.11 19.41 -11.98
C GLN A 77 0.50 20.75 -11.58
N ALA A 78 -0.08 20.85 -10.39
CA ALA A 78 -0.68 22.08 -9.89
C ALA A 78 0.35 23.22 -9.78
N ALA A 79 1.57 22.93 -9.32
CA ALA A 79 2.63 23.93 -9.24
C ALA A 79 3.05 24.43 -10.64
N LYS A 80 3.16 23.53 -11.63
CA LYS A 80 3.41 23.91 -13.03
C LYS A 80 2.32 24.83 -13.57
N GLU A 81 1.06 24.44 -13.41
CA GLU A 81 -0.10 25.19 -13.93
C GLU A 81 -0.22 26.59 -13.34
N ASN A 82 0.27 26.79 -12.10
CA ASN A 82 0.19 28.06 -11.38
C ASN A 82 1.54 28.80 -11.28
N ASN A 83 2.57 28.36 -12.02
CA ASN A 83 3.92 28.94 -12.00
C ASN A 83 4.57 29.03 -10.60
N VAL A 84 4.26 28.10 -9.72
CA VAL A 84 4.83 28.00 -8.37
C VAL A 84 6.11 27.17 -8.42
N LYS A 85 7.16 27.62 -7.72
CA LYS A 85 8.41 26.85 -7.59
C LYS A 85 8.18 25.66 -6.66
N VAL A 86 8.82 24.53 -6.93
CA VAL A 86 8.76 23.35 -6.07
C VAL A 86 10.14 23.06 -5.49
N LEU A 87 10.22 22.93 -4.17
CA LEU A 87 11.39 22.44 -3.47
C LEU A 87 11.04 21.10 -2.82
N LEU A 88 11.65 20.01 -3.28
CA LEU A 88 11.45 18.69 -2.70
C LEU A 88 12.63 18.32 -1.82
N LEU A 89 12.34 17.95 -0.57
CA LEU A 89 13.29 17.37 0.36
C LEU A 89 13.25 15.85 0.18
N GLU A 90 14.31 15.28 -0.37
CA GLU A 90 14.33 13.84 -0.65
C GLU A 90 14.30 13.03 0.65
N ARG A 91 13.51 11.96 0.65
CA ARG A 91 13.47 10.96 1.71
C ARG A 91 13.82 9.58 1.15
N PRO A 92 14.50 8.74 1.96
CA PRO A 92 14.87 7.40 1.52
C PRO A 92 13.64 6.51 1.36
N ASN A 93 13.67 5.63 0.37
CA ASN A 93 12.67 4.59 0.19
C ASN A 93 12.99 3.40 1.11
N PRO A 94 12.12 3.03 2.07
CA PRO A 94 12.42 2.04 3.10
C PRO A 94 12.55 0.61 2.57
N ILE A 95 12.12 0.36 1.33
CA ILE A 95 12.18 -0.94 0.66
C ILE A 95 13.03 -0.90 -0.63
N LYS A 96 13.85 0.15 -0.81
CA LYS A 96 14.68 0.36 -2.00
C LYS A 96 15.58 -0.84 -2.33
N PHE A 97 16.03 -1.59 -1.33
CA PHE A 97 16.91 -2.76 -1.48
C PHE A 97 16.29 -3.89 -2.31
N TRP A 98 14.95 -3.94 -2.46
CA TRP A 98 14.30 -4.87 -3.39
C TRP A 98 14.28 -4.38 -4.85
N GLY A 99 14.57 -3.10 -5.09
CA GLY A 99 14.56 -2.48 -6.41
C GLY A 99 13.18 -2.48 -7.06
N GLN A 100 13.17 -2.43 -8.39
CA GLN A 100 11.93 -2.46 -9.17
C GLN A 100 11.37 -3.88 -9.27
N ARG A 101 10.08 -4.06 -8.96
CA ARG A 101 9.38 -5.36 -8.98
C ARG A 101 7.89 -5.19 -9.33
N GLY A 102 7.30 -6.27 -9.83
CA GLY A 102 5.86 -6.33 -10.17
C GLY A 102 5.53 -5.69 -11.53
N PRO A 103 4.25 -5.67 -11.91
CA PRO A 103 3.82 -5.20 -13.21
C PRO A 103 3.87 -3.66 -13.33
N ASP A 104 3.99 -3.17 -14.57
CA ASP A 104 3.75 -1.77 -14.88
C ASP A 104 2.27 -1.43 -14.74
N LEU A 105 1.98 -0.15 -14.46
CA LEU A 105 0.61 0.36 -14.49
C LEU A 105 0.10 0.42 -15.93
N GLN A 106 -1.01 -0.26 -16.22
CA GLN A 106 -1.69 -0.11 -17.51
C GLN A 106 -2.70 1.05 -17.46
N PRO A 107 -2.84 1.86 -18.53
CA PRO A 107 -3.64 3.09 -18.52
C PRO A 107 -5.08 2.92 -18.03
N GLN A 108 -5.73 1.80 -18.34
CA GLN A 108 -7.12 1.53 -17.95
C GLN A 108 -7.32 1.30 -16.44
N PHE A 109 -6.23 1.05 -15.70
CA PHE A 109 -6.25 0.92 -14.24
C PHE A 109 -5.71 2.17 -13.53
N GLU A 110 -5.42 3.25 -14.26
CA GLU A 110 -4.99 4.51 -13.65
C GLU A 110 -6.06 5.03 -12.68
N SER A 111 -5.63 5.38 -11.47
CA SER A 111 -6.48 5.96 -10.43
C SER A 111 -5.64 6.71 -9.39
N PHE A 112 -6.26 7.14 -8.28
CA PHE A 112 -5.51 7.79 -7.20
C PHE A 112 -4.59 6.83 -6.42
N ILE A 113 -4.89 5.53 -6.39
CA ILE A 113 -4.01 4.48 -5.85
C ILE A 113 -3.09 3.89 -6.93
N GLY A 114 -2.83 4.65 -7.99
CA GLY A 114 -2.03 4.22 -9.13
C GLY A 114 -2.01 5.30 -10.20
N LYS A 115 -1.42 6.46 -9.88
CA LYS A 115 -1.42 7.65 -10.76
C LYS A 115 -0.10 7.83 -11.53
N VAL A 116 0.96 7.17 -11.08
CA VAL A 116 2.32 7.30 -11.64
C VAL A 116 2.70 6.01 -12.37
N TYR A 117 3.14 6.15 -13.63
CA TYR A 117 3.50 5.02 -14.49
C TYR A 117 4.89 4.47 -14.10
N THR A 118 4.90 3.60 -13.10
CA THR A 118 6.07 2.83 -12.62
C THR A 118 5.72 1.35 -12.51
N LYS A 119 6.73 0.53 -12.22
CA LYS A 119 6.54 -0.80 -11.62
C LYS A 119 5.78 -0.69 -10.28
N PHE A 120 5.15 -1.78 -9.85
CA PHE A 120 4.37 -1.83 -8.61
C PHE A 120 5.20 -1.45 -7.38
N MET A 121 6.40 -2.03 -7.26
CA MET A 121 7.47 -1.51 -6.41
C MET A 121 8.41 -0.71 -7.31
N HIS A 122 8.56 0.59 -7.07
CA HIS A 122 9.29 1.48 -7.99
C HIS A 122 10.80 1.58 -7.70
N GLY A 123 11.25 1.19 -6.50
CA GLY A 123 12.68 1.06 -6.18
C GLY A 123 13.49 2.36 -6.21
N GLN A 124 12.85 3.52 -6.07
CA GLN A 124 13.49 4.84 -6.14
C GLN A 124 13.19 5.67 -4.89
N ASN A 125 14.13 6.53 -4.50
CA ASN A 125 13.88 7.59 -3.51
C ASN A 125 12.94 8.66 -4.11
N THR A 126 12.28 9.44 -3.24
CA THR A 126 11.25 10.40 -3.66
C THR A 126 11.78 11.47 -4.61
N GLY A 127 13.03 11.93 -4.46
CA GLY A 127 13.63 12.94 -5.33
C GLY A 127 13.96 12.43 -6.73
N THR A 128 14.52 11.23 -6.83
CA THR A 128 14.73 10.55 -8.14
C THR A 128 13.40 10.31 -8.87
N LEU A 129 12.37 9.91 -8.11
CA LEU A 129 11.04 9.67 -8.64
C LEU A 129 10.38 10.97 -9.11
N ALA A 130 10.47 12.04 -8.31
CA ALA A 130 9.99 13.37 -8.68
C ALA A 130 10.63 13.90 -9.96
N LYS A 131 11.96 13.77 -10.11
CA LYS A 131 12.66 14.12 -11.36
C LYS A 131 12.14 13.33 -12.56
N THR A 132 11.87 12.03 -12.38
CA THR A 132 11.33 11.16 -13.43
C THR A 132 9.92 11.59 -13.84
N ILE A 133 9.03 11.82 -12.87
CA ILE A 133 7.67 12.34 -13.10
C ILE A 133 7.73 13.70 -13.81
N ASN A 134 8.66 14.57 -13.39
CA ASN A 134 8.78 15.93 -13.89
C ASN A 134 9.26 16.01 -15.34
N LYS A 135 9.78 14.92 -15.94
CA LYS A 135 10.12 14.86 -17.37
C LYS A 135 8.91 15.10 -18.27
N CYS A 136 7.69 14.80 -17.80
CA CYS A 136 6.45 15.03 -18.54
C CYS A 136 5.69 16.29 -18.08
N ILE A 137 5.94 16.75 -16.84
CA ILE A 137 5.21 17.90 -16.26
C ILE A 137 5.94 19.21 -16.53
N HIS A 138 7.28 19.20 -16.48
CA HIS A 138 8.13 20.39 -16.64
C HIS A 138 7.83 21.51 -15.61
N ALA A 139 7.51 21.15 -14.36
CA ALA A 139 7.45 22.07 -13.22
C ALA A 139 8.83 22.63 -12.87
N ASN A 140 8.87 23.81 -12.25
CA ASN A 140 10.11 24.41 -11.72
C ASN A 140 10.52 23.69 -10.42
N LEU A 141 11.09 22.50 -10.58
CA LEU A 141 11.45 21.59 -9.48
C LEU A 141 12.93 21.69 -9.12
N THR A 142 13.21 22.00 -7.86
CA THR A 142 14.50 21.80 -7.21
C THR A 142 14.39 20.63 -6.24
N VAL A 143 15.35 19.70 -6.28
CA VAL A 143 15.43 18.56 -5.35
C VAL A 143 16.66 18.73 -4.48
N LEU A 144 16.47 18.69 -3.17
CA LEU A 144 17.55 18.54 -2.19
C LEU A 144 17.72 17.03 -1.90
N PRO A 145 18.77 16.39 -2.44
CA PRO A 145 18.95 14.94 -2.33
C PRO A 145 19.35 14.54 -0.90
N CYS A 146 19.11 13.28 -0.53
CA CYS A 146 19.76 12.70 0.64
C CYS A 146 21.28 12.61 0.41
N SER A 147 22.07 12.66 1.48
CA SER A 147 23.50 12.38 1.39
C SER A 147 23.73 10.94 0.90
N GLU A 148 24.60 10.77 -0.10
CA GLU A 148 24.98 9.45 -0.63
C GLU A 148 25.79 8.62 0.38
N GLN A 149 26.30 9.25 1.45
CA GLN A 149 27.05 8.59 2.51
C GLN A 149 26.15 7.90 3.54
N VAL A 150 24.85 8.18 3.53
CA VAL A 150 23.89 7.62 4.49
C VAL A 150 23.17 6.44 3.86
N ASP A 151 23.26 5.26 4.48
CA ASP A 151 22.41 4.15 4.12
C ASP A 151 20.95 4.53 4.43
N GLY A 152 20.12 4.58 3.38
CA GLY A 152 18.74 5.03 3.51
C GLY A 152 17.88 4.12 4.38
N GLN A 153 18.24 2.85 4.49
CA GLN A 153 17.56 1.92 5.40
C GLN A 153 17.98 2.19 6.84
N ASP A 154 19.27 2.36 7.13
CA ASP A 154 19.74 2.69 8.49
C ASP A 154 19.18 4.02 8.98
N TYR A 155 19.09 5.03 8.11
CA TYR A 155 18.41 6.28 8.41
C TYR A 155 16.96 6.04 8.79
N PHE A 156 16.22 5.27 7.98
CA PHE A 156 14.81 5.00 8.21
C PHE A 156 14.59 4.19 9.50
N LEU A 157 15.45 3.21 9.78
CA LEU A 157 15.43 2.43 11.03
C LEU A 157 15.63 3.33 12.26
N SER A 158 16.56 4.28 12.18
CA SER A 158 16.94 5.14 13.31
C SER A 158 15.95 6.29 13.54
N ASN A 159 15.19 6.68 12.51
CA ASN A 159 14.29 7.84 12.52
C ASN A 159 12.85 7.44 12.18
N PHE A 160 12.46 6.23 12.56
CA PHE A 160 11.15 5.70 12.19
C PHE A 160 10.02 6.57 12.76
N VAL A 161 9.22 7.09 11.84
CA VAL A 161 7.92 7.70 12.13
C VAL A 161 6.92 7.00 11.23
N SER A 162 5.79 6.60 11.82
CA SER A 162 4.73 5.91 11.09
C SER A 162 4.26 6.76 9.90
N PRO A 163 4.42 6.31 8.64
CA PRO A 163 4.00 7.09 7.48
C PRO A 163 2.47 7.11 7.30
N SER A 164 1.79 6.08 7.84
CA SER A 164 0.33 5.99 7.98
C SER A 164 -0.04 5.15 9.22
N PRO A 165 -1.30 5.20 9.70
CA PRO A 165 -1.69 4.47 10.90
C PRO A 165 -1.52 2.95 10.82
N ASN A 166 -1.72 2.34 9.64
CA ASN A 166 -1.55 0.88 9.45
C ASN A 166 -0.16 0.48 8.97
N LEU A 167 0.75 1.44 8.77
CA LEU A 167 2.18 1.16 8.57
C LEU A 167 2.95 1.54 9.84
N ASN A 168 2.43 1.07 10.97
CA ASN A 168 2.84 1.41 12.34
C ASN A 168 4.21 0.86 12.78
N SER A 169 4.86 0.07 11.94
CA SER A 169 6.15 -0.52 12.22
C SER A 169 6.92 -0.78 10.94
N ILE A 170 8.24 -0.94 11.08
CA ILE A 170 9.13 -1.30 9.99
C ILE A 170 8.76 -2.67 9.40
N ASN A 171 8.34 -3.60 10.26
CA ASN A 171 7.86 -4.91 9.84
C ASN A 171 6.57 -4.78 9.00
N ALA A 172 5.63 -3.91 9.38
CA ALA A 172 4.44 -3.63 8.57
C ALA A 172 4.82 -3.06 7.20
N ILE A 173 5.77 -2.11 7.14
CA ILE A 173 6.26 -1.55 5.86
C ILE A 173 6.92 -2.61 4.98
N GLN A 174 7.70 -3.51 5.55
CA GLN A 174 8.36 -4.59 4.80
C GLN A 174 7.37 -5.68 4.37
N ALA A 175 6.32 -5.91 5.16
CA ALA A 175 5.25 -6.86 4.84
C ALA A 175 4.28 -6.30 3.78
N TYR A 176 4.06 -4.99 3.77
CA TYR A 176 3.11 -4.30 2.89
C TYR A 176 3.22 -4.66 1.40
N PRO A 177 4.41 -4.70 0.75
CA PRO A 177 4.53 -5.15 -0.64
C PRO A 177 4.03 -6.57 -0.90
N MET A 178 4.02 -7.43 0.12
CA MET A 178 3.60 -8.82 0.02
C MET A 178 2.11 -9.01 0.31
N THR A 179 1.53 -8.15 1.14
CA THR A 179 0.19 -8.38 1.72
C THR A 179 -0.84 -7.31 1.37
N VAL A 180 -0.47 -6.14 0.83
CA VAL A 180 -1.44 -5.09 0.45
C VAL A 180 -2.51 -5.59 -0.53
N LEU A 181 -2.19 -6.52 -1.43
CA LEU A 181 -3.17 -7.04 -2.39
C LEU A 181 -4.27 -7.91 -1.74
N ILE A 182 -4.10 -8.30 -0.47
CA ILE A 182 -5.16 -8.93 0.33
C ILE A 182 -6.31 -7.95 0.57
N GLU A 183 -6.08 -6.63 0.55
CA GLU A 183 -7.14 -5.62 0.58
C GLU A 183 -8.18 -5.86 -0.51
N GLY A 184 -7.76 -6.35 -1.68
CA GLY A 184 -8.63 -6.68 -2.80
C GLY A 184 -9.40 -8.00 -2.68
N THR A 185 -9.44 -8.60 -1.50
CA THR A 185 -10.12 -9.87 -1.20
C THR A 185 -10.92 -9.78 0.09
N ASN A 186 -11.80 -10.73 0.35
CA ASN A 186 -12.55 -10.80 1.61
C ASN A 186 -11.76 -11.37 2.80
N TYR A 187 -10.45 -11.58 2.67
CA TYR A 187 -9.57 -11.93 3.77
C TYR A 187 -9.09 -10.66 4.50
N SER A 188 -8.96 -10.74 5.82
CA SER A 188 -8.36 -9.67 6.62
C SER A 188 -6.85 -9.66 6.43
N GLU A 189 -6.31 -8.49 6.11
CA GLU A 189 -4.88 -8.16 6.11
C GLU A 189 -4.37 -7.66 7.48
N GLY A 190 -5.12 -7.92 8.56
CA GLY A 190 -4.72 -7.58 9.92
C GLY A 190 -5.04 -6.15 10.37
N ARG A 191 -5.66 -5.31 9.52
CA ARG A 191 -6.23 -4.03 9.96
C ARG A 191 -7.24 -4.24 11.09
N GLY A 192 -7.31 -3.28 12.02
CA GLY A 192 -8.09 -3.42 13.25
C GLY A 192 -7.37 -4.21 14.36
N THR A 193 -6.06 -4.40 14.22
CA THR A 193 -5.19 -5.03 15.23
C THR A 193 -3.88 -4.25 15.37
N LEU A 194 -2.98 -4.68 16.26
CA LEU A 194 -1.65 -4.07 16.39
C LEU A 194 -0.66 -4.48 15.28
N TYR A 195 -1.00 -5.48 14.46
CA TYR A 195 -0.11 -6.06 13.45
C TYR A 195 -0.68 -6.00 12.02
N PRO A 196 -1.11 -4.82 11.53
CA PRO A 196 -1.58 -4.67 10.16
C PRO A 196 -0.50 -5.11 9.15
N PHE A 197 -0.95 -5.71 8.06
CA PHE A 197 -0.15 -6.25 6.95
C PHE A 197 0.82 -7.38 7.29
N GLN A 198 1.04 -7.68 8.57
CA GLN A 198 1.91 -8.76 9.04
C GLN A 198 1.15 -10.07 9.25
N GLN A 199 -0.18 -10.02 9.32
CA GLN A 199 -1.03 -11.19 9.49
C GLN A 199 -2.17 -11.20 8.48
N ILE A 200 -2.56 -12.40 8.08
CA ILE A 200 -3.62 -12.63 7.09
C ILE A 200 -4.53 -13.73 7.60
N GLY A 201 -5.85 -13.52 7.53
CA GLY A 201 -6.81 -14.52 8.02
C GLY A 201 -8.26 -14.23 7.70
N ALA A 202 -9.11 -15.19 8.04
CA ALA A 202 -10.57 -15.05 8.01
C ALA A 202 -11.20 -16.07 8.98
N PRO A 203 -12.50 -15.94 9.32
CA PRO A 203 -13.16 -16.82 10.28
C PRO A 203 -13.20 -18.31 9.87
N TRP A 204 -13.15 -18.59 8.56
CA TRP A 204 -13.24 -19.94 8.00
C TRP A 204 -11.87 -20.61 7.77
N VAL A 205 -10.76 -19.94 8.07
CA VAL A 205 -9.43 -20.45 7.77
C VAL A 205 -8.94 -21.41 8.86
N ASP A 206 -8.45 -22.58 8.46
CA ASP A 206 -7.61 -23.43 9.29
C ASP A 206 -6.18 -22.87 9.32
N ALA A 207 -5.83 -22.23 10.45
CA ALA A 207 -4.54 -21.59 10.66
C ALA A 207 -3.36 -22.59 10.59
N LYS A 208 -3.52 -23.79 11.15
CA LYS A 208 -2.47 -24.80 11.20
C LYS A 208 -2.19 -25.34 9.80
N LEU A 209 -3.25 -25.66 9.06
CA LEU A 209 -3.13 -26.14 7.69
C LEU A 209 -2.54 -25.08 6.77
N LEU A 210 -2.97 -23.82 6.88
CA LEU A 210 -2.45 -22.73 6.06
C LEU A 210 -0.96 -22.47 6.34
N ALA A 211 -0.57 -22.38 7.62
CA ALA A 211 0.83 -22.20 8.01
C ALA A 211 1.71 -23.32 7.46
N LYS A 212 1.28 -24.58 7.63
CA LYS A 212 1.99 -25.74 7.07
C LYS A 212 2.13 -25.65 5.55
N THR A 213 1.02 -25.44 4.84
CA THR A 213 0.97 -25.38 3.38
C THR A 213 1.89 -24.29 2.82
N LEU A 214 1.93 -23.10 3.43
CA LEU A 214 2.81 -22.02 3.00
C LEU A 214 4.29 -22.30 3.30
N ASN A 215 4.61 -22.85 4.48
CA ASN A 215 5.98 -23.23 4.82
C ASN A 215 6.52 -24.36 3.94
N ASP A 216 5.67 -25.30 3.53
CA ASP A 216 6.03 -26.39 2.60
C ASP A 216 6.44 -25.87 1.20
N LYS A 217 6.06 -24.64 0.84
CA LYS A 217 6.52 -23.99 -0.41
C LYS A 217 7.98 -23.52 -0.35
N LYS A 218 8.60 -23.52 0.85
CA LYS A 218 10.02 -23.14 1.06
C LYS A 218 10.36 -21.77 0.47
N LEU A 219 9.47 -20.80 0.65
CA LEU A 219 9.70 -19.42 0.22
C LEU A 219 10.92 -18.85 0.95
N LYS A 220 11.89 -18.33 0.21
CA LYS A 220 13.12 -17.80 0.80
C LYS A 220 12.84 -16.53 1.61
N GLY A 221 13.42 -16.45 2.80
CA GLY A 221 13.45 -15.24 3.63
C GLY A 221 12.16 -14.92 4.37
N VAL A 222 11.12 -15.75 4.23
CA VAL A 222 9.88 -15.66 5.02
C VAL A 222 9.49 -17.01 5.60
N PHE A 223 8.84 -17.00 6.76
CA PHE A 223 8.11 -18.16 7.28
C PHE A 223 6.76 -17.71 7.86
N PHE A 224 5.84 -18.66 8.03
CA PHE A 224 4.48 -18.40 8.46
C PHE A 224 4.19 -19.14 9.76
N GLU A 225 3.65 -18.42 10.73
CA GLU A 225 3.21 -18.97 12.01
C GLU A 225 1.69 -18.90 12.09
N GLN A 226 1.04 -19.91 12.68
CA GLN A 226 -0.41 -19.84 12.90
C GLN A 226 -0.75 -18.70 13.86
N VAL A 227 -1.83 -17.96 13.58
CA VAL A 227 -2.29 -16.87 14.43
C VAL A 227 -3.81 -16.86 14.52
N THR A 228 -4.30 -16.37 15.66
CA THR A 228 -5.71 -16.04 15.87
C THR A 228 -5.79 -14.58 16.30
N PHE A 229 -6.67 -13.81 15.68
CA PHE A 229 -6.82 -12.38 15.96
C PHE A 229 -8.27 -11.93 15.72
N THR A 230 -8.72 -10.92 16.45
CA THR A 230 -10.04 -10.34 16.27
C THR A 230 -9.90 -8.87 15.85
N PRO A 231 -10.19 -8.51 14.60
CA PRO A 231 -10.18 -7.12 14.16
C PRO A 231 -11.19 -6.27 14.94
N LYS A 232 -10.75 -5.12 15.43
CA LYS A 232 -11.56 -4.12 16.16
C LYS A 232 -11.48 -2.77 15.47
N ILE A 233 -12.48 -1.93 15.70
CA ILE A 233 -12.37 -0.52 15.36
C ILE A 233 -11.27 0.10 16.23
N ILE A 234 -10.31 0.74 15.59
CA ILE A 234 -9.26 1.52 16.25
C ILE A 234 -9.35 2.93 15.65
N PRO A 235 -9.89 3.92 16.40
CA PRO A 235 -10.11 5.26 15.87
C PRO A 235 -8.85 5.86 15.22
N GLY A 236 -9.01 6.40 14.01
CA GLY A 236 -7.91 6.96 13.20
C GLY A 236 -6.99 5.92 12.53
N MET A 237 -7.06 4.65 12.93
CA MET A 237 -6.26 3.58 12.34
C MET A 237 -7.07 2.63 11.48
N ALA A 238 -8.22 2.15 11.97
CA ALA A 238 -9.08 1.21 11.27
C ALA A 238 -10.53 1.40 11.70
N GLU A 239 -11.32 2.17 10.95
CA GLU A 239 -12.74 2.46 11.22
C GLU A 239 -13.66 1.39 10.64
N ASN A 240 -13.24 0.70 9.58
CA ASN A 240 -14.00 -0.37 8.95
C ASN A 240 -13.14 -1.60 8.62
N PRO A 241 -12.55 -2.28 9.63
CA PRO A 241 -11.75 -3.47 9.39
C PRO A 241 -12.63 -4.64 8.95
N LYS A 242 -12.11 -5.46 8.03
CA LYS A 242 -12.76 -6.72 7.63
C LYS A 242 -12.91 -7.65 8.84
N HIS A 243 -14.03 -8.37 8.90
CA HIS A 243 -14.35 -9.30 9.99
C HIS A 243 -14.37 -8.64 11.38
N LYS A 244 -14.80 -7.37 11.45
CA LYS A 244 -14.93 -6.64 12.71
C LYS A 244 -15.66 -7.48 13.77
N ASP A 245 -15.05 -7.57 14.95
CA ASP A 245 -15.56 -8.30 16.12
C ASP A 245 -15.70 -9.82 15.94
N VAL A 246 -15.21 -10.38 14.83
CA VAL A 246 -15.21 -11.83 14.56
C VAL A 246 -13.78 -12.36 14.63
N GLU A 247 -13.60 -13.47 15.34
CA GLU A 247 -12.31 -14.15 15.42
C GLU A 247 -11.88 -14.65 14.03
N CYS A 248 -10.73 -14.16 13.58
CA CYS A 248 -10.04 -14.62 12.39
C CYS A 248 -8.93 -15.59 12.78
N LYS A 249 -8.80 -16.65 11.99
CA LYS A 249 -7.67 -17.59 12.04
C LYS A 249 -6.85 -17.44 10.78
N GLY A 250 -5.55 -17.69 10.86
CA GLY A 250 -4.70 -17.59 9.68
C GLY A 250 -3.22 -17.64 10.01
N VAL A 251 -2.44 -16.80 9.34
CA VAL A 251 -0.98 -16.80 9.46
C VAL A 251 -0.42 -15.42 9.78
N PHE A 252 0.57 -15.38 10.66
CA PHE A 252 1.49 -14.27 10.85
C PHE A 252 2.74 -14.53 9.99
N MET A 253 3.13 -13.55 9.18
CA MET A 253 4.27 -13.62 8.29
C MET A 253 5.50 -13.00 8.96
N HIS A 254 6.54 -13.81 9.10
CA HIS A 254 7.83 -13.38 9.63
C HIS A 254 8.84 -13.22 8.49
N ILE A 255 9.52 -12.09 8.42
CA ILE A 255 10.58 -11.82 7.43
C ILE A 255 11.93 -11.95 8.12
N TYR A 256 12.64 -13.06 7.88
CA TYR A 256 13.92 -13.35 8.52
C TYR A 256 15.13 -13.01 7.64
N ASP A 257 14.95 -12.94 6.31
CA ASP A 257 16.02 -12.58 5.37
C ASP A 257 15.47 -11.77 4.19
N LYS A 258 15.32 -10.46 4.43
CA LYS A 258 14.82 -9.50 3.44
C LYS A 258 15.62 -9.50 2.13
N LYS A 259 16.89 -9.90 2.10
CA LYS A 259 17.70 -9.88 0.87
C LYS A 259 17.26 -10.95 -0.13
N ASN A 260 16.76 -12.08 0.38
CA ASN A 260 16.39 -13.25 -0.44
C ASN A 260 14.88 -13.42 -0.63
N VAL A 261 14.06 -12.58 0.00
CA VAL A 261 12.61 -12.55 -0.25
C VAL A 261 12.29 -12.11 -1.67
N SER A 262 11.32 -12.78 -2.30
CA SER A 262 10.70 -12.36 -3.56
C SER A 262 9.27 -11.91 -3.31
N PRO A 263 8.99 -10.60 -3.08
CA PRO A 263 7.70 -10.14 -2.59
C PRO A 263 6.51 -10.60 -3.45
N MET A 264 6.61 -10.47 -4.78
CA MET A 264 5.55 -10.87 -5.70
C MET A 264 5.26 -12.39 -5.67
N ILE A 265 6.28 -13.21 -5.45
CA ILE A 265 6.11 -14.67 -5.34
C ILE A 265 5.41 -15.01 -4.03
N VAL A 266 5.75 -14.32 -2.93
CA VAL A 266 5.06 -14.46 -1.65
C VAL A 266 3.59 -14.09 -1.79
N THR A 267 3.27 -12.93 -2.37
CA THR A 267 1.87 -12.50 -2.61
C THR A 267 1.09 -13.52 -3.44
N GLN A 268 1.65 -13.97 -4.57
CA GLN A 268 1.00 -14.95 -5.44
C GLN A 268 0.76 -16.28 -4.72
N THR A 269 1.73 -16.73 -3.92
CA THR A 269 1.62 -17.99 -3.17
C THR A 269 0.52 -17.89 -2.12
N ILE A 270 0.52 -16.83 -1.30
CA ILE A 270 -0.52 -16.60 -0.28
C ILE A 270 -1.92 -16.61 -0.92
N LEU A 271 -2.13 -15.79 -1.95
CA LEU A 271 -3.42 -15.68 -2.62
C LEU A 271 -3.87 -17.01 -3.21
N LYS A 272 -2.97 -17.72 -3.88
CA LYS A 272 -3.27 -19.02 -4.49
C LYS A 272 -3.69 -20.04 -3.44
N GLU A 273 -2.91 -20.22 -2.38
CA GLU A 273 -3.21 -21.25 -1.39
C GLU A 273 -4.51 -20.93 -0.63
N LEU A 274 -4.80 -19.64 -0.35
CA LEU A 274 -6.10 -19.23 0.21
C LEU A 274 -7.27 -19.55 -0.74
N PHE A 275 -7.18 -19.13 -2.01
CA PHE A 275 -8.26 -19.31 -2.98
C PHE A 275 -8.47 -20.78 -3.38
N SER A 276 -7.41 -21.59 -3.37
CA SER A 276 -7.50 -23.02 -3.61
C SER A 276 -8.05 -23.78 -2.41
N ALA A 277 -7.68 -23.42 -1.17
CA ALA A 277 -8.18 -24.10 0.02
C ALA A 277 -9.63 -23.75 0.37
N TYR A 278 -10.07 -22.53 0.07
CA TYR A 278 -11.41 -22.04 0.40
C TYR A 278 -12.14 -21.48 -0.83
N PRO A 279 -12.38 -22.29 -1.88
CA PRO A 279 -12.85 -21.77 -3.15
C PRO A 279 -14.31 -21.31 -3.12
N GLN A 280 -15.11 -21.69 -2.12
CA GLN A 280 -16.49 -21.23 -1.96
C GLN A 280 -16.58 -19.94 -1.13
N GLN A 281 -15.61 -19.72 -0.24
CA GLN A 281 -15.56 -18.57 0.66
C GLN A 281 -14.75 -17.42 0.07
N SER A 282 -13.77 -17.71 -0.79
CA SER A 282 -12.87 -16.70 -1.37
C SER A 282 -13.58 -15.79 -2.36
N ASN A 283 -13.57 -14.49 -2.07
CA ASN A 283 -14.17 -13.46 -2.91
C ASN A 283 -13.19 -12.31 -3.17
N LEU A 284 -13.37 -11.67 -4.32
CA LEU A 284 -12.62 -10.48 -4.72
C LEU A 284 -13.46 -9.22 -4.43
N GLU A 285 -12.84 -8.25 -3.79
CA GLU A 285 -13.48 -6.98 -3.44
C GLU A 285 -13.55 -6.04 -4.64
N LYS A 286 -14.60 -5.22 -4.66
CA LYS A 286 -14.79 -4.17 -5.67
C LYS A 286 -14.93 -2.80 -5.03
N TRP A 287 -14.21 -1.82 -5.56
CA TRP A 287 -14.33 -0.41 -5.17
C TRP A 287 -14.87 0.38 -6.36
N GLY A 288 -16.05 0.97 -6.22
CA GLY A 288 -16.71 1.70 -7.30
C GLY A 288 -16.94 0.85 -8.56
N GLY A 289 -17.29 -0.44 -8.39
CA GLY A 289 -17.56 -1.36 -9.49
C GLY A 289 -16.33 -2.00 -10.15
N LYS A 290 -15.11 -1.56 -9.82
CA LYS A 290 -13.85 -2.15 -10.31
C LYS A 290 -13.22 -3.07 -9.27
N TYR A 291 -12.54 -4.13 -9.69
CA TYR A 291 -11.83 -5.01 -8.76
C TYR A 291 -10.70 -4.25 -8.07
N ALA A 292 -10.73 -4.22 -6.74
CA ALA A 292 -9.76 -3.48 -5.92
C ALA A 292 -8.33 -3.96 -6.17
N MET A 293 -8.13 -5.29 -6.28
CA MET A 293 -6.83 -5.89 -6.61
C MET A 293 -6.24 -5.33 -7.91
N ASP A 294 -7.06 -5.21 -8.97
CA ASP A 294 -6.61 -4.71 -10.27
C ASP A 294 -6.19 -3.24 -10.19
N MET A 295 -6.92 -2.45 -9.40
CA MET A 295 -6.62 -1.03 -9.18
C MET A 295 -5.34 -0.84 -8.36
N LEU A 296 -5.11 -1.66 -7.33
CA LEU A 296 -3.88 -1.64 -6.51
C LEU A 296 -2.65 -2.06 -7.32
N ILE A 297 -2.72 -3.20 -8.03
CA ILE A 297 -1.58 -3.76 -8.76
C ILE A 297 -1.43 -3.19 -10.18
N GLY A 298 -2.39 -2.40 -10.67
CA GLY A 298 -2.34 -1.70 -11.96
C GLY A 298 -2.49 -2.59 -13.21
N THR A 299 -2.99 -3.81 -13.05
CA THR A 299 -3.27 -4.77 -14.13
C THR A 299 -4.27 -5.82 -13.64
N ASP A 300 -4.99 -6.49 -14.55
CA ASP A 300 -5.89 -7.59 -14.20
C ASP A 300 -5.27 -8.99 -14.26
N HIS A 301 -3.98 -9.09 -14.62
CA HIS A 301 -3.31 -10.37 -14.84
C HIS A 301 -3.33 -11.27 -13.59
N LEU A 302 -3.01 -10.72 -12.41
CA LEU A 302 -2.99 -11.48 -11.16
C LEU A 302 -4.38 -12.03 -10.81
N ARG A 303 -5.41 -11.18 -10.90
CA ARG A 303 -6.78 -11.58 -10.63
C ARG A 303 -7.27 -12.64 -11.61
N LYS A 304 -7.06 -12.45 -12.92
CA LYS A 304 -7.45 -13.44 -13.95
C LYS A 304 -6.75 -14.78 -13.71
N TRP A 305 -5.46 -14.75 -13.39
CA TRP A 305 -4.72 -15.96 -13.03
C TRP A 305 -5.30 -16.63 -11.78
N LEU A 306 -5.64 -15.86 -10.74
CA LEU A 306 -6.19 -16.38 -9.50
C LEU A 306 -7.56 -17.05 -9.72
N VAL A 307 -8.46 -16.41 -10.48
CA VAL A 307 -9.78 -16.95 -10.83
C VAL A 307 -9.67 -18.24 -11.64
N ALA A 308 -8.76 -18.30 -12.61
CA ALA A 308 -8.52 -19.51 -13.40
C ALA A 308 -8.03 -20.68 -12.52
N ASN A 309 -7.16 -20.41 -11.55
CA ASN A 309 -6.68 -21.43 -10.61
C ASN A 309 -7.79 -21.88 -9.64
N GLN A 310 -8.65 -20.97 -9.17
CA GLN A 310 -9.78 -21.29 -8.31
C GLN A 310 -10.78 -22.21 -9.01
N GLN A 311 -11.11 -21.95 -10.29
CA GLN A 311 -11.99 -22.80 -11.08
C GLN A 311 -11.43 -24.22 -11.27
N SER A 312 -10.12 -24.33 -11.51
CA SER A 312 -9.44 -25.63 -11.62
C SER A 312 -9.54 -26.43 -10.32
N ALA A 313 -9.32 -25.80 -9.17
CA ALA A 313 -9.44 -26.46 -7.85
C ALA A 313 -10.88 -26.97 -7.60
N GLN A 314 -11.90 -26.16 -7.90
CA GLN A 314 -13.30 -26.56 -7.75
C GLN A 314 -13.68 -27.75 -8.64
N MET A 315 -13.12 -27.85 -9.86
CA MET A 315 -13.35 -29.01 -10.72
C MET A 315 -12.71 -30.28 -10.14
N HIS A 316 -11.50 -30.18 -9.60
CA HIS A 316 -10.81 -31.31 -8.99
C HIS A 316 -11.58 -31.91 -7.81
N ASP A 317 -12.08 -31.07 -6.90
CA ASP A 317 -12.88 -31.52 -5.75
C ASP A 317 -14.18 -32.23 -6.18
N ARG A 318 -14.85 -31.74 -7.24
CA ARG A 318 -16.05 -32.38 -7.78
C ARG A 318 -15.75 -33.76 -8.37
N HIS A 319 -14.62 -33.92 -9.05
CA HIS A 319 -14.21 -35.21 -9.62
C HIS A 319 -13.79 -36.22 -8.53
N VAL A 320 -13.10 -35.77 -7.49
CA VAL A 320 -12.75 -36.62 -6.33
C VAL A 320 -14.01 -37.06 -5.58
N LEU A 321 -14.95 -36.15 -5.30
CA LEU A 321 -16.22 -36.49 -4.65
C LEU A 321 -17.13 -37.40 -5.49
N ALA A 322 -17.06 -37.30 -6.83
CA ALA A 322 -17.76 -38.20 -7.73
C ALA A 322 -17.12 -39.59 -7.83
N ALA A 323 -15.78 -39.68 -7.66
CA ALA A 323 -15.04 -40.94 -7.66
C ALA A 323 -15.19 -41.73 -6.34
N VAL A 324 -15.44 -41.05 -5.22
CA VAL A 324 -15.70 -41.70 -3.91
C VAL A 324 -17.15 -42.21 -3.77
N LYS A 325 -18.05 -41.82 -4.70
CA LYS A 325 -19.45 -42.27 -4.76
C LYS A 325 -19.71 -43.43 -5.74
N LYS A 326 -18.67 -44.06 -6.27
CA LYS A 326 -18.73 -45.29 -7.08
C LYS A 326 -17.94 -46.39 -6.38
#